data_AF-A0A624MDY4-F1
#
_entry.id   AF-A0A624MDY4-F1
#
_cell.length_a   1.000
_cell.length_b   1.000
_cell.length_c   1.000
_cell.angle_alpha   90.00
_cell.angle_beta   90.00
_cell.angle_gamma   90.00
#
_symmetry.space_group_name_H-M   'P 1'
#
loop_
_entity.id
_entity.type
_entity.pdbx_description
1 polymer ?
#
loop_
_entity_poly.entity_id
_entity_poly.type
_entity_poly.pdbx_seq_one_letter_code
_entity_poly.pdbx_strand_id
1 'polypeptide(L)' 'MDLLEASAQLERIELLAKIAHVYESDQREKTIALAWIGEIAGEMRHDLRKDLKKQGQGPF' A
#
# COMPACT_ATOMS: atom_id res chain seq x y z
N MET A 1 -1.97 -3.05 12.04
CA MET A 1 -1.18 -1.90 11.54
C MET A 1 -1.63 -0.67 12.30
N ASP A 2 -0.70 0.15 12.78
CA ASP A 2 -1.06 1.40 13.45
C ASP A 2 -1.31 2.55 12.45
N LEU A 3 -1.87 3.66 12.93
CA LEU A 3 -2.24 4.79 12.08
C LEU A 3 -1.03 5.46 11.41
N LEU A 4 0.12 5.48 12.08
CA LEU A 4 1.33 6.13 11.58
C LEU A 4 1.96 5.29 10.46
N GLU A 5 2.03 3.97 10.65
CA GLU A 5 2.46 3.00 9.64
C GLU A 5 1.58 3.08 8.38
N ALA A 6 0.25 3.13 8.56
CA ALA A 6 -0.69 3.24 7.45
C ALA A 6 -0.50 4.55 6.67
N SER A 7 -0.27 5.66 7.37
CA SER A 7 0.01 6.97 6.74
C SER A 7 1.30 6.93 5.92
N ALA A 8 2.38 6.37 6.45
CA ALA A 8 3.67 6.27 5.76
C ALA A 8 3.58 5.38 4.50
N GLN A 9 2.82 4.28 4.56
CA GLN A 9 2.61 3.42 3.40
C GLN A 9 1.77 4.09 2.30
N LEU A 10 0.76 4.88 2.67
CA LEU A 10 0.00 5.69 1.71
C LEU A 10 0.87 6.75 1.04
N GLU A 11 1.72 7.45 1.80
CA GLU A 11 2.66 8.43 1.25
C GLU A 11 3.66 7.79 0.28
N ARG A 12 4.12 6.56 0.58
CA ARG A 12 4.98 5.79 -0.33
C ARG A 12 4.27 5.42 -1.63
N ILE A 13 2.99 5.01 -1.56
CA ILE A 13 2.17 4.75 -2.75
C ILE A 13 2.02 6.02 -3.59
N GLU A 14 1.73 7.15 -2.95
CA GLU A 14 1.58 8.44 -3.62
C GLU A 14 2.87 8.86 -4.33
N LEU A 15 4.02 8.73 -3.68
CA LEU A 15 5.32 9.03 -4.27
C LEU A 15 5.62 8.16 -5.49
N LEU A 16 5.40 6.84 -5.38
CA LEU A 16 5.59 5.91 -6.50
C LEU A 16 4.67 6.23 -7.68
N ALA A 17 3.41 6.58 -7.41
CA ALA A 17 2.46 6.98 -8.44
C ALA A 17 2.90 8.27 -9.14
N LYS A 18 3.40 9.26 -8.38
CA LYS A 18 3.94 10.51 -8.95
C LYS A 18 5.13 10.25 -9.86
N ILE A 19 6.11 9.45 -9.41
CA ILE A 19 7.31 9.10 -10.19
C ILE A 19 6.92 8.36 -11.48
N ALA A 20 6.00 7.38 -11.39
CA ALA A 20 5.51 6.64 -12.55
C ALA A 20 4.70 7.50 -13.54
N HIS A 21 4.18 8.64 -13.10
CA HIS A 21 3.40 9.53 -13.95
C HIS A 21 4.24 10.66 -14.58
N VAL A 22 5.51 10.82 -14.19
CA VAL A 22 6.42 11.79 -14.82
C VAL A 22 6.56 11.47 -16.30
N TYR A 23 6.45 12.48 -17.17
CA TYR A 23 6.46 12.34 -18.63
C TYR A 23 7.69 11.59 -19.17
N GLU A 24 8.82 11.67 -18.46
CA GLU A 24 10.09 11.01 -18.79
C GLU A 24 10.18 9.54 -18.38
N SER A 25 9.20 9.02 -17.62
CA SER A 25 9.25 7.65 -17.14
C SER A 25 8.96 6.61 -18.24
N ASP A 26 9.88 5.66 -18.39
CA ASP A 26 9.78 4.52 -19.29
C ASP A 26 8.62 3.59 -18.85
N GLN A 27 8.00 2.91 -19.81
CA GLN A 27 7.07 1.80 -19.59
C GLN A 27 7.59 0.77 -18.56
N ARG A 28 8.91 0.49 -18.56
CA ARG A 28 9.54 -0.39 -17.57
C ARG A 28 9.42 0.19 -16.15
N GLU A 29 9.74 1.47 -15.98
CA GLU A 29 9.68 2.15 -14.68
C GLU A 29 8.25 2.23 -14.16
N LYS A 30 7.30 2.50 -15.04
CA LYS A 30 5.86 2.44 -14.75
C LYS A 30 5.43 1.07 -14.27
N THR A 31 5.91 0.01 -14.94
CA THR A 31 5.59 -1.37 -14.57
C THR A 31 6.18 -1.74 -13.20
N ILE A 32 7.41 -1.31 -12.90
CA ILE A 32 8.06 -1.53 -11.60
C ILE A 32 7.29 -0.79 -10.49
N ALA A 33 6.95 0.48 -10.72
CA ALA A 33 6.21 1.27 -9.75
C ALA A 33 4.82 0.67 -9.48
N LEU A 34 4.11 0.20 -10.51
CA LEU A 34 2.83 -0.48 -10.36
C LEU A 34 2.95 -1.78 -9.57
N ALA A 35 4.01 -2.57 -9.78
CA ALA A 35 4.26 -3.78 -9.02
C ALA A 35 4.43 -3.47 -7.52
N TRP A 36 5.28 -2.50 -7.19
CA TRP A 36 5.51 -2.08 -5.80
C TRP A 36 4.27 -1.47 -5.14
N ILE A 37 3.49 -0.66 -5.86
CA ILE A 37 2.21 -0.16 -5.36
C ILE A 37 1.26 -1.33 -5.05
N GLY A 38 1.20 -2.33 -5.92
CA GLY A 38 0.38 -3.54 -5.74
C GLY A 38 0.78 -4.35 -4.50
N GLU A 39 2.09 -4.50 -4.26
CA GLU A 39 2.64 -5.16 -3.08
C GLU A 39 2.25 -4.43 -1.79
N ILE A 40 2.55 -3.12 -1.70
CA ILE A 40 2.25 -2.31 -0.52
C ILE A 40 0.74 -2.30 -0.23
N ALA A 41 -0.09 -2.08 -1.26
CA ALA A 41 -1.54 -2.12 -1.11
C ALA A 41 -2.05 -3.52 -0.71
N GLY A 42 -1.36 -4.58 -1.13
CA GLY A 42 -1.64 -5.96 -0.74
C GLY A 42 -1.40 -6.20 0.76
N GLU A 43 -0.25 -5.78 1.26
CA GLU A 43 0.13 -5.86 2.67
C GLU A 43 -0.84 -5.08 3.55
N MET A 44 -1.14 -3.82 3.18
CA MET A 44 -2.13 -2.98 3.86
C MET A 44 -3.50 -3.67 3.97
N ARG A 45 -4.00 -4.23 2.86
CA ARG A 45 -5.29 -4.95 2.86
C ARG A 45 -5.26 -6.19 3.75
N HIS A 46 -4.15 -6.90 3.76
CA HIS A 46 -4.00 -8.10 4.57
C HIS A 46 -4.00 -7.78 6.07
N ASP A 47 -3.29 -6.73 6.46
CA ASP A 47 -3.21 -6.31 7.86
C ASP A 47 -4.52 -5.71 8.35
N LEU A 48 -5.19 -4.91 7.52
CA LEU A 48 -6.55 -4.45 7.80
C LEU A 48 -7.51 -5.63 8.02
N ARG A 49 -7.44 -6.66 7.17
CA ARG A 49 -8.27 -7.88 7.33
C ARG A 49 -7.93 -8.63 8.62
N LYS A 50 -6.67 -8.69 9.03
CA LYS A 50 -6.27 -9.30 10.30
C LYS A 50 -6.84 -8.53 11.49
N ASP A 51 -6.76 -7.20 11.45
CA ASP A 51 -7.24 -6.35 12.52
C ASP A 51 -8.78 -6.42 12.64
N LEU A 52 -9.50 -6.44 11.51
CA LEU A 52 -10.96 -6.65 11.49
C LEU A 52 -11.36 -8.03 12.03
N LYS A 53 -10.61 -9.10 11.70
CA LYS A 53 -10.86 -10.45 12.25
C LYS A 53 -10.64 -10.51 13.76
N LYS A 54 -9.61 -9.82 14.28
CA LYS A 54 -9.35 -9.72 15.72
C LYS A 54 -10.45 -8.96 16.45
N GLN A 55 -10.99 -7.90 15.84
CA GLN A 55 -12.12 -7.14 16.41
C GLN A 55 -13.43 -7.93 16.42
N GLY A 56 -13.62 -8.86 15.47
CA GLY A 56 -14.80 -9.75 15.43
C GLY A 56 -14.75 -10.93 16.41
N GLN A 57 -13.60 -11.23 17.01
CA GLN A 57 -13.45 -12.21 18.09
C GLN A 57 -13.35 -11.48 19.44
N GLY A 58 -14.47 -10.96 19.93
CA GLY A 58 -14.60 -10.53 21.33
C GLY A 58 -14.66 -11.74 22.27
N PRO A 59 -14.31 -11.60 23.56
CA PRO A 59 -14.33 -12.71 24.51
C PRO A 59 -15.77 -13.03 24.87
N PHE A 60 -16.29 -14.12 24.31
CA PHE A 60 -17.44 -14.84 24.82
C PHE A 60 -17.05 -16.31 24.98
#